data_AF-A0A1J4KA96-F1
#
_entry.id   AF-A0A1J4KA96-F1
#
_cell.length_a   1.000
_cell.length_b   1.000
_cell.length_c   1.000
_cell.angle_alpha   90.00
_cell.angle_beta   90.00
_cell.angle_gamma   90.00
#
_symmetry.space_group_name_H-M   'P 1'
#
loop_
_entity.id
_entity.type
_entity.pdbx_description
1 polymer ?
#
loop_
_entity_poly.entity_id
_entity_poly.type
_entity_poly.pdbx_seq_one_letter_code
_entity_poly.pdbx_strand_id
1 'polypeptide(L)'
;MFFWLFILITRSWGPIFHQVVASQFADEYLSHLTNDQKLAFIHGSVFIDGLPKKKYHNLSNLIPLLKNYNSNTSVEYWYIMGFILHMTADSVGHIGPPLSYLPPKSPLHHFAELTVCSTILRAYNPPKLIHYKISENVYQKVVGKSSKLFSILYKAWRFIASFPFYLYLSSIENDSCKNICTSKYAMCNLELHMEAIKGLMFDSLLLINEGKFTNEILGKIVIKELSRKQCCV
;
A
#
# COMPACT_ATOMS: atom_id res chain seq x y z
N MET A 1 -22.67 12.90 3.12
CA MET A 1 -22.20 13.43 1.82
C MET A 1 -20.67 13.48 1.73
N PHE A 2 -19.95 14.11 2.67
CA PHE A 2 -18.48 14.16 2.66
C PHE A 2 -17.78 12.80 2.72
N PHE A 3 -18.28 11.85 3.50
CA PHE A 3 -17.74 10.48 3.57
C PHE A 3 -17.87 9.73 2.23
N TRP A 4 -19.00 9.89 1.53
CA TRP A 4 -19.19 9.31 0.20
C TRP A 4 -18.34 9.99 -0.88
N LEU A 5 -18.16 11.31 -0.80
CA LEU A 5 -17.23 12.04 -1.66
C LEU A 5 -15.78 11.58 -1.42
N PHE A 6 -15.42 11.34 -0.16
CA PHE A 6 -14.12 10.84 0.26
C PHE A 6 -13.85 9.45 -0.33
N ILE A 7 -14.80 8.51 -0.16
CA ILE A 7 -14.76 7.16 -0.74
C ILE A 7 -14.61 7.18 -2.27
N LEU A 8 -15.30 8.09 -2.97
CA LEU A 8 -15.19 8.21 -4.43
C LEU A 8 -13.82 8.72 -4.90
N ILE A 9 -13.11 9.47 -4.05
CA ILE A 9 -11.80 10.08 -4.33
C ILE A 9 -10.66 9.13 -3.92
N THR A 10 -10.78 8.43 -2.79
CA THR A 10 -9.79 7.45 -2.34
C THR A 10 -10.13 6.08 -2.91
N ARG A 11 -9.60 5.79 -4.09
CA ARG A 11 -9.84 4.52 -4.80
C ARG A 11 -8.94 3.37 -4.33
N SER A 12 -8.19 3.57 -3.25
CA SER A 12 -7.07 2.75 -2.86
C SER A 12 -7.18 2.27 -1.44
N TRP A 13 -6.52 1.14 -1.18
CA TRP A 13 -6.28 0.59 0.15
C TRP A 13 -5.94 1.72 1.12
N GLY A 14 -6.56 1.69 2.29
CA GLY A 14 -6.54 2.85 3.17
C GLY A 14 -5.10 3.28 3.50
N PRO A 15 -4.74 4.56 3.32
CA PRO A 15 -3.35 5.01 3.19
C PRO A 15 -2.47 4.78 4.43
N ILE A 16 -3.07 4.53 5.60
CA ILE A 16 -2.36 4.22 6.84
C ILE A 16 -1.77 2.81 6.80
N PHE A 17 -2.49 1.86 6.20
CA PHE A 17 -1.99 0.50 6.01
C PHE A 17 -0.74 0.51 5.13
N HIS A 18 -0.80 1.18 3.96
CA HIS A 18 0.35 1.33 3.08
C HIS A 18 1.54 2.00 3.76
N GLN A 19 1.27 3.00 4.60
CA GLN A 19 2.34 3.65 5.35
C GLN A 19 3.06 2.67 6.27
N VAL A 20 2.33 1.86 7.03
CA VAL A 20 2.95 0.92 7.99
C VAL A 20 3.70 -0.17 7.25
N VAL A 21 3.10 -0.80 6.24
CA VAL A 21 3.76 -1.83 5.44
C VAL A 21 5.03 -1.29 4.77
N ALA A 22 4.95 -0.11 4.15
CA ALA A 22 6.13 0.51 3.53
C ALA A 22 7.21 0.88 4.56
N SER A 23 6.82 1.33 5.76
CA SER A 23 7.77 1.66 6.83
C SER A 23 8.50 0.41 7.31
N GLN A 24 7.76 -0.66 7.66
CA GLN A 24 8.34 -1.93 8.09
C GLN A 24 9.22 -2.54 6.99
N PHE A 25 8.76 -2.55 5.74
CA PHE A 25 9.55 -3.03 4.61
C PHE A 25 10.87 -2.26 4.48
N ALA A 26 10.82 -0.92 4.60
CA ALA A 26 12.01 -0.10 4.47
C ALA A 26 12.99 -0.30 5.64
N ASP A 27 12.47 -0.51 6.86
CA ASP A 27 13.27 -0.85 8.04
C ASP A 27 14.00 -2.19 7.84
N GLU A 28 13.30 -3.20 7.30
CA GLU A 28 13.80 -4.57 7.17
C GLU A 28 14.73 -4.76 5.98
N TYR A 29 14.34 -4.30 4.79
CA TYR A 29 14.99 -4.65 3.53
C TYR A 29 15.78 -3.48 2.90
N LEU A 30 15.53 -2.25 3.36
CA LEU A 30 16.16 -1.04 2.82
C LEU A 30 16.94 -0.26 3.91
N SER A 31 17.47 -0.97 4.90
CA SER A 31 18.21 -0.39 6.04
C SER A 31 19.47 0.40 5.65
N HIS A 32 19.99 0.18 4.44
CA HIS A 32 21.12 0.91 3.87
C HIS A 32 20.75 2.32 3.37
N LEU A 33 19.46 2.65 3.26
CA LEU A 33 19.02 3.96 2.81
C LEU A 33 19.25 5.04 3.86
N THR A 34 19.54 6.26 3.38
CA THR A 34 19.49 7.45 4.22
C THR A 34 18.06 7.71 4.70
N ASN A 35 17.92 8.46 5.80
CA ASN A 35 16.61 8.84 6.32
C ASN A 35 15.74 9.56 5.28
N ASP A 36 16.32 10.41 4.44
CA ASP A 36 15.58 11.12 3.39
C ASP A 36 15.09 10.18 2.29
N GLN A 37 15.92 9.24 1.83
CA GLN A 37 15.52 8.23 0.84
C GLN A 37 14.42 7.31 1.38
N LYS A 38 14.56 6.90 2.64
CA LYS A 38 13.57 6.06 3.33
C LYS A 38 12.24 6.80 3.51
N LEU A 39 12.28 8.06 3.93
CA LEU A 39 11.09 8.89 4.04
C LEU A 39 10.43 9.08 2.68
N ALA A 40 11.22 9.33 1.63
CA ALA A 40 10.71 9.47 0.28
C ALA A 40 10.05 8.19 -0.23
N PHE A 41 10.64 7.02 0.05
CA PHE A 41 10.03 5.73 -0.26
C PHE A 41 8.65 5.57 0.39
N ILE A 42 8.56 5.78 1.72
CA ILE A 42 7.29 5.69 2.46
C ILE A 42 6.26 6.68 1.92
N HIS A 43 6.68 7.93 1.66
CA HIS A 43 5.80 8.93 1.06
C HIS A 43 5.32 8.51 -0.32
N GLY A 44 6.20 7.97 -1.16
CA GLY A 44 5.86 7.45 -2.47
C GLY A 44 4.75 6.40 -2.37
N SER A 45 4.95 5.39 -1.52
CA SER A 45 4.00 4.28 -1.34
C SER A 45 2.62 4.69 -0.84
N VAL A 46 2.49 5.86 -0.22
CA VAL A 46 1.18 6.35 0.26
C VAL A 46 0.58 7.35 -0.72
N PHE A 47 1.38 8.22 -1.30
CA PHE A 47 0.88 9.32 -2.13
C PHE A 47 0.40 8.84 -3.50
N ILE A 48 0.89 7.73 -4.04
CA ILE A 48 0.34 7.18 -5.29
C ILE A 48 -1.19 6.96 -5.26
N ASP A 49 -1.80 6.79 -4.08
CA ASP A 49 -3.25 6.71 -3.88
C ASP A 49 -4.02 7.97 -4.27
N GLY A 50 -3.34 9.12 -4.22
CA GLY A 50 -3.88 10.40 -4.66
C GLY A 50 -3.79 10.61 -6.18
N LEU A 51 -3.18 9.68 -6.92
CA LEU A 51 -2.98 9.79 -8.36
C LEU A 51 -4.03 8.98 -9.16
N PRO A 52 -4.32 9.36 -10.41
CA PRO A 52 -5.27 8.62 -11.25
C PRO A 52 -4.86 7.15 -11.47
N LYS A 53 -5.61 6.19 -10.90
CA LYS A 53 -5.32 4.73 -11.02
C LYS A 53 -5.06 4.27 -12.46
N LYS A 54 -5.87 4.70 -13.44
CA LYS A 54 -5.69 4.31 -14.87
C LYS A 54 -4.27 4.56 -15.41
N LYS A 55 -3.56 5.56 -14.88
CA LYS A 55 -2.21 5.93 -15.34
C LYS A 55 -1.13 5.40 -14.40
N TYR A 56 -1.32 5.55 -13.10
CA TYR A 56 -0.25 5.32 -12.13
C TYR A 56 -0.38 3.99 -11.42
N HIS A 57 -1.47 3.25 -11.63
CA HIS A 57 -1.55 1.82 -11.28
C HIS A 57 -1.26 0.95 -12.50
N ASN A 58 -0.17 1.28 -13.19
CA ASN A 58 0.28 0.57 -14.37
C ASN A 58 1.81 0.65 -14.45
N LEU A 59 2.48 -0.50 -14.29
CA LEU A 59 3.93 -0.60 -14.31
C LEU A 59 4.55 -0.14 -15.63
N SER A 60 3.82 -0.22 -16.76
CA SER A 60 4.32 0.27 -18.05
C SER A 60 4.59 1.78 -18.05
N ASN A 61 3.96 2.53 -17.14
CA ASN A 61 4.18 3.97 -17.00
C ASN A 61 5.18 4.29 -15.89
N LEU A 62 5.19 3.50 -14.80
CA LEU A 62 6.05 3.76 -13.65
C LEU A 62 7.50 3.32 -13.87
N ILE A 63 7.74 2.20 -14.55
CA ILE A 63 9.10 1.69 -14.79
C ILE A 63 9.91 2.65 -15.66
N PRO A 64 9.40 3.20 -16.78
CA PRO A 64 10.10 4.24 -17.52
C PRO A 64 10.33 5.51 -16.69
N LEU A 65 9.37 5.89 -15.84
CA LEU A 65 9.52 7.05 -14.96
C LEU A 65 10.66 6.87 -13.95
N LEU A 66 10.80 5.68 -13.38
CA LEU A 66 11.88 5.33 -12.45
C LEU A 66 13.26 5.49 -13.11
N LYS A 67 13.40 5.08 -14.37
CA LYS A 67 14.67 5.15 -15.14
C LYS A 67 15.17 6.58 -15.38
N ASN A 68 14.33 7.60 -15.17
CA ASN A 68 14.74 9.01 -15.25
C ASN A 68 15.57 9.48 -14.03
N TYR A 69 15.73 8.63 -13.01
CA TYR A 69 16.42 8.97 -11.76
C TYR A 69 17.54 7.97 -11.47
N ASN A 70 18.62 8.47 -10.84
CA ASN A 70 19.76 7.65 -10.44
C ASN A 70 19.45 6.89 -9.15
N SER A 71 19.51 5.55 -9.18
CA SER A 71 19.18 4.68 -8.04
C SER A 71 20.00 4.92 -6.78
N ASN A 72 21.26 5.32 -6.94
CA ASN A 72 22.21 5.38 -5.83
C ASN A 72 22.14 6.72 -5.07
N THR A 73 21.64 7.77 -5.72
CA THR A 73 21.80 9.14 -5.22
C THR A 73 20.49 9.93 -5.18
N SER A 74 19.50 9.61 -6.01
CA SER A 74 18.28 10.40 -6.10
C SER A 74 17.25 9.97 -5.06
N VAL A 75 16.72 10.94 -4.34
CA VAL A 75 15.60 10.73 -3.40
C VAL A 75 14.29 10.52 -4.18
N GLU A 76 14.14 11.14 -5.34
CA GLU A 76 13.02 10.92 -6.27
C GLU A 76 12.99 9.47 -6.80
N TYR A 77 14.15 8.84 -7.00
CA TYR A 77 14.20 7.42 -7.36
C TYR A 77 13.45 6.58 -6.32
N TRP A 78 13.77 6.76 -5.04
CA TRP A 78 13.13 6.02 -3.95
C TRP A 78 11.66 6.38 -3.77
N TYR A 79 11.29 7.63 -4.05
CA TYR A 79 9.90 8.05 -4.12
C TYR A 79 9.11 7.28 -5.20
N ILE A 80 9.65 7.16 -6.42
CA ILE A 80 9.03 6.38 -7.50
C ILE A 80 9.13 4.87 -7.22
N MET A 81 10.17 4.40 -6.56
CA MET A 81 10.23 3.00 -6.11
C MET A 81 9.08 2.70 -5.14
N GLY A 82 8.76 3.64 -4.24
CA GLY A 82 7.59 3.56 -3.37
C GLY A 82 6.27 3.43 -4.15
N PHE A 83 6.11 4.15 -5.26
CA PHE A 83 4.96 4.01 -6.17
C PHE A 83 4.86 2.60 -6.74
N ILE A 84 5.99 2.06 -7.20
CA ILE A 84 6.05 0.77 -7.86
C ILE A 84 5.76 -0.36 -6.86
N LEU A 85 6.41 -0.37 -5.69
CA LEU A 85 6.19 -1.42 -4.69
C LEU A 85 4.84 -1.33 -4.00
N HIS A 86 4.22 -0.14 -3.97
CA HIS A 86 2.82 -0.02 -3.57
C HIS A 86 1.91 -0.89 -4.46
N MET A 87 2.19 -1.03 -5.77
CA MET A 87 1.38 -1.88 -6.66
C MET A 87 1.29 -3.31 -6.16
N THR A 88 2.35 -3.79 -5.51
CA THR A 88 2.40 -5.12 -4.93
C THR A 88 1.42 -5.26 -3.76
N ALA A 89 1.37 -4.26 -2.87
CA ALA A 89 0.39 -4.20 -1.78
C ALA A 89 -1.05 -4.10 -2.31
N ASP A 90 -1.32 -3.17 -3.23
CA ASP A 90 -2.67 -2.97 -3.81
C ASP A 90 -3.13 -4.23 -4.58
N SER A 91 -2.21 -4.93 -5.26
CA SER A 91 -2.53 -6.16 -6.01
C SER A 91 -2.97 -7.31 -5.11
N VAL A 92 -2.35 -7.49 -3.93
CA VAL A 92 -2.75 -8.52 -2.96
C VAL A 92 -4.22 -8.36 -2.56
N GLY A 93 -4.68 -7.13 -2.43
CA GLY A 93 -6.04 -6.82 -2.05
C GLY A 93 -7.08 -6.73 -3.14
N HIS A 94 -6.66 -6.86 -4.40
CA HIS A 94 -7.53 -6.64 -5.56
C HIS A 94 -7.44 -7.76 -6.59
N ILE A 95 -6.69 -8.83 -6.33
CA ILE A 95 -6.52 -9.94 -7.28
C ILE A 95 -7.81 -10.72 -7.58
N GLY A 96 -8.86 -10.47 -6.79
CA GLY A 96 -10.20 -11.01 -6.98
C GLY A 96 -10.49 -12.20 -6.05
N PRO A 97 -11.78 -12.55 -5.83
CA PRO A 97 -12.14 -13.72 -5.04
C PRO A 97 -11.68 -15.04 -5.68
N PRO A 98 -11.41 -16.10 -4.89
CA PRO A 98 -11.47 -16.15 -3.42
C PRO A 98 -10.26 -15.48 -2.75
N LEU A 99 -9.16 -15.29 -3.49
CA LEU A 99 -7.82 -14.92 -3.00
C LEU A 99 -7.67 -13.49 -2.46
N SER A 100 -8.74 -12.71 -2.39
CA SER A 100 -8.69 -11.32 -1.93
C SER A 100 -8.94 -11.22 -0.43
N TYR A 101 -8.04 -10.56 0.29
CA TYR A 101 -8.23 -10.25 1.72
C TYR A 101 -9.45 -9.34 1.96
N LEU A 102 -9.75 -8.44 1.01
CA LEU A 102 -10.90 -7.54 1.09
C LEU A 102 -12.02 -7.97 0.14
N PRO A 103 -13.30 -7.71 0.48
CA PRO A 103 -14.41 -7.95 -0.43
C PRO A 103 -14.23 -7.12 -1.72
N PRO A 104 -14.55 -7.66 -2.91
CA PRO A 104 -14.38 -6.94 -4.15
C PRO A 104 -15.29 -5.70 -4.23
N LYS A 105 -14.74 -4.63 -4.83
CA LYS A 105 -15.36 -3.32 -5.19
C LYS A 105 -16.85 -3.16 -4.84
N SER A 106 -17.10 -2.85 -3.58
CA SER A 106 -18.42 -2.57 -3.00
C SER A 106 -18.24 -1.59 -1.83
N PRO A 107 -19.30 -0.98 -1.28
CA PRO A 107 -19.19 -0.17 -0.06
C PRO A 107 -18.52 -0.92 1.11
N LEU A 108 -18.68 -2.25 1.15
CA LEU A 108 -18.01 -3.12 2.12
C LEU A 108 -16.48 -3.12 1.97
N HIS A 109 -15.97 -2.92 0.75
CA HIS A 109 -14.53 -2.79 0.50
C HIS A 109 -13.95 -1.62 1.28
N HIS A 110 -14.55 -0.43 1.14
CA HIS A 110 -14.08 0.77 1.82
C HIS A 110 -14.26 0.71 3.33
N PHE A 111 -15.33 0.06 3.81
CA PHE A 111 -15.49 -0.22 5.22
C PHE A 111 -14.39 -1.15 5.74
N ALA A 112 -14.01 -2.17 4.96
CA ALA A 112 -12.94 -3.08 5.31
C ALA A 112 -11.57 -2.37 5.30
N GLU A 113 -11.26 -1.54 4.29
CA GLU A 113 -10.07 -0.69 4.27
C GLU A 113 -9.99 0.24 5.51
N LEU A 114 -11.12 0.84 5.90
CA LEU A 114 -11.19 1.70 7.08
C LEU A 114 -10.97 0.92 8.37
N THR A 115 -11.55 -0.27 8.47
CA THR A 115 -11.39 -1.18 9.61
C THR A 115 -9.94 -1.62 9.78
N VAL A 116 -9.28 -2.01 8.68
CA VAL A 116 -7.83 -2.32 8.66
C VAL A 116 -7.03 -1.10 9.07
N CYS A 117 -7.28 0.08 8.48
CA CYS A 117 -6.58 1.30 8.84
C CYS A 117 -6.75 1.71 10.30
N SER A 118 -7.95 1.55 10.85
CA SER A 118 -8.24 1.81 12.26
C SER A 118 -7.47 0.86 13.18
N THR A 119 -7.42 -0.43 12.81
CA THR A 119 -6.64 -1.45 13.51
C THR A 119 -5.16 -1.12 13.51
N ILE A 120 -4.59 -0.86 12.33
CA ILE A 120 -3.18 -0.52 12.16
C ILE A 120 -2.82 0.78 12.88
N LEU A 121 -3.69 1.80 12.80
CA LEU A 121 -3.48 3.06 13.51
C LEU A 121 -3.41 2.85 15.03
N ARG A 122 -4.25 1.96 15.59
CA ARG A 122 -4.23 1.64 17.01
C ARG A 122 -3.03 0.78 17.42
N ALA A 123 -2.69 -0.23 16.62
CA ALA A 123 -1.64 -1.19 16.93
C ALA A 123 -0.24 -0.58 16.79
N TYR A 124 0.01 0.15 15.71
CA TYR A 124 1.34 0.65 15.34
C TYR A 124 1.50 2.16 15.52
N ASN A 125 0.40 2.92 15.52
CA ASN A 125 0.38 4.38 15.64
C ASN A 125 1.46 5.09 14.79
N PRO A 126 1.50 4.84 13.46
CA PRO A 126 2.56 5.40 12.61
C PRO A 126 2.56 6.93 12.67
N PRO A 127 3.71 7.61 12.51
CA PRO A 127 3.77 9.07 12.53
C PRO A 127 2.89 9.68 11.43
N LYS A 128 2.42 10.92 11.62
CA LYS A 128 1.66 11.62 10.57
C LYS A 128 2.60 11.96 9.42
N LEU A 129 2.22 11.63 8.18
CA LEU A 129 2.92 12.12 7.01
C LEU A 129 2.72 13.64 6.88
N ILE A 130 3.81 14.39 6.99
CA ILE A 130 3.83 15.84 6.78
C ILE A 130 3.99 16.15 5.29
N HIS A 131 3.71 17.37 4.85
CA HIS A 131 3.97 17.72 3.46
C HIS A 131 5.47 17.59 3.17
N TYR A 132 5.81 16.87 2.10
CA TYR A 132 7.19 16.63 1.69
C TYR A 132 7.44 17.26 0.32
N LYS A 133 8.50 18.07 0.20
CA LYS A 133 8.79 18.86 -1.01
C LYS A 133 8.96 17.97 -2.24
N ILE A 134 9.52 16.78 -2.07
CA ILE A 134 9.72 15.81 -3.14
C ILE A 134 8.38 15.27 -3.64
N SER A 135 7.41 15.03 -2.74
CA SER A 135 6.05 14.66 -3.15
C SER A 135 5.45 15.71 -4.07
N GLU A 136 5.61 17.00 -3.74
CA GLU A 136 5.11 18.09 -4.58
C GLU A 136 5.81 18.13 -5.94
N ASN A 137 7.14 18.08 -5.95
CA ASN A 137 7.93 18.12 -7.18
C ASN A 137 7.58 16.97 -8.13
N VAL A 138 7.50 15.75 -7.61
CA VAL A 138 7.15 14.57 -8.40
C VAL A 138 5.70 14.67 -8.89
N TYR A 139 4.75 15.08 -8.05
CA TYR A 139 3.36 15.27 -8.46
C TYR A 139 3.22 16.30 -9.58
N GLN A 140 3.86 17.46 -9.44
CA GLN A 140 3.82 18.50 -10.46
C GLN A 140 4.41 17.99 -11.78
N LYS A 141 5.55 17.29 -11.72
CA LYS A 141 6.18 16.72 -12.91
C LYS A 141 5.35 15.62 -13.57
N VAL A 142 4.67 14.80 -12.78
CA VAL A 142 4.00 13.57 -13.26
C VAL A 142 2.56 13.84 -13.69
N VAL A 143 1.82 14.68 -12.97
CA VAL A 143 0.39 14.97 -13.24
C VAL A 143 0.05 16.46 -13.43
N GLY A 144 1.02 17.37 -13.28
CA GLY A 144 0.76 18.82 -13.36
C GLY A 144 -0.17 19.32 -12.25
N LYS A 145 -0.21 18.63 -11.11
CA LYS A 145 -1.10 18.93 -9.99
C LYS A 145 -0.33 18.93 -8.68
N SER A 146 -0.93 19.56 -7.66
CA SER A 146 -0.36 19.61 -6.32
C SER A 146 -0.70 18.37 -5.50
N SER A 147 0.25 17.94 -4.66
CA SER A 147 0.08 16.87 -3.67
C SER A 147 -0.73 17.32 -2.43
N LYS A 148 -0.95 18.64 -2.28
CA LYS A 148 -1.63 19.24 -1.10
C LYS A 148 -3.03 18.67 -0.86
N LEU A 149 -3.81 18.47 -1.92
CA LEU A 149 -5.16 17.92 -1.79
C LEU A 149 -5.13 16.53 -1.14
N PHE A 150 -4.22 15.67 -1.60
CA PHE A 150 -4.04 14.35 -1.01
C PHE A 150 -3.57 14.44 0.44
N SER A 151 -2.66 15.36 0.78
CA SER A 151 -2.25 15.58 2.17
C SER A 151 -3.42 15.97 3.09
N ILE A 152 -4.36 16.79 2.62
CA ILE A 152 -5.58 17.13 3.35
C ILE A 152 -6.48 15.90 3.52
N LEU A 153 -6.68 15.13 2.45
CA LEU A 153 -7.49 13.91 2.49
C LEU A 153 -6.88 12.85 3.42
N TYR A 154 -5.57 12.66 3.41
CA TYR A 154 -4.87 11.76 4.31
C TYR A 154 -5.09 12.14 5.79
N LYS A 155 -5.05 13.44 6.13
CA LYS A 155 -5.35 13.91 7.49
C LYS A 155 -6.79 13.62 7.89
N ALA A 156 -7.75 13.84 6.99
CA ALA A 156 -9.16 13.52 7.22
C ALA A 156 -9.35 12.00 7.40
N TRP A 157 -8.72 11.17 6.57
CA TRP A 157 -8.75 9.71 6.73
C TRP A 157 -8.22 9.27 8.07
N ARG A 158 -7.07 9.81 8.50
CA ARG A 158 -6.49 9.48 9.80
C ARG A 158 -7.40 9.85 10.97
N PHE A 159 -8.10 10.98 10.86
CA PHE A 159 -9.12 11.33 11.84
C PHE A 159 -10.27 10.31 11.85
N ILE A 160 -10.81 9.94 10.67
CA ILE A 160 -11.89 8.95 10.57
C ILE A 160 -11.45 7.56 11.05
N ALA A 161 -10.22 7.13 10.74
CA ALA A 161 -9.66 5.86 11.18
C ALA A 161 -9.41 5.80 12.70
N SER A 162 -9.34 6.94 13.40
CA SER A 162 -9.19 6.98 14.86
C SER A 162 -10.45 6.57 15.63
N PHE A 163 -11.61 6.56 14.97
CA PHE A 163 -12.84 6.01 15.52
C PHE A 163 -12.75 4.48 15.64
N PRO A 164 -13.61 3.82 16.43
CA PRO A 164 -13.41 2.42 16.83
C PRO A 164 -13.82 1.39 15.77
N PHE A 165 -13.49 1.63 14.50
CA PHE A 165 -13.72 0.68 13.41
C PHE A 165 -12.89 -0.60 13.56
N TYR A 166 -11.74 -0.56 14.26
CA TYR A 166 -10.92 -1.73 14.58
C TYR A 166 -11.70 -2.85 15.28
N LEU A 167 -12.82 -2.54 15.95
CA LEU A 167 -13.69 -3.53 16.58
C LEU A 167 -14.34 -4.49 15.57
N TYR A 168 -14.38 -4.12 14.29
CA TYR A 168 -14.99 -4.92 13.23
C TYR A 168 -13.99 -5.76 12.44
N LEU A 169 -12.71 -5.81 12.86
CA LEU A 169 -11.65 -6.53 12.13
C LEU A 169 -12.03 -8.00 11.90
N SER A 170 -12.52 -8.69 12.93
CA SER A 170 -12.95 -10.10 12.81
C SER A 170 -14.13 -10.32 11.86
N SER A 171 -14.87 -9.27 11.51
CA SER A 171 -16.06 -9.37 10.65
C SER A 171 -15.76 -9.17 9.17
N ILE A 172 -14.57 -8.66 8.82
CA ILE A 172 -14.18 -8.37 7.44
C ILE A 172 -13.17 -9.38 6.88
N GLU A 173 -12.63 -10.25 7.74
CA GLU A 173 -11.58 -11.19 7.35
C GLU A 173 -12.11 -12.54 6.91
N ASN A 174 -11.39 -13.13 5.96
CA ASN A 174 -11.50 -14.55 5.67
C ASN A 174 -10.67 -15.33 6.70
N ASP A 175 -11.31 -16.04 7.61
CA ASP A 175 -10.72 -16.79 8.72
C ASP A 175 -10.19 -18.18 8.28
N SER A 176 -9.56 -18.25 7.10
CA SER A 176 -9.03 -19.49 6.53
C SER A 176 -7.70 -19.91 7.14
N CYS A 177 -6.98 -19.01 7.84
CA CYS A 177 -5.68 -19.29 8.46
C CYS A 177 -5.75 -20.03 9.81
N LYS A 178 -6.85 -20.72 10.14
CA LYS A 178 -7.06 -21.38 11.45
C LYS A 178 -5.96 -22.35 11.88
N ASN A 179 -5.22 -22.91 10.92
CA ASN A 179 -4.12 -23.84 11.21
C ASN A 179 -2.83 -23.14 11.65
N ILE A 180 -2.69 -21.84 11.38
CA ILE A 180 -1.53 -21.02 11.74
C ILE A 180 -1.86 -20.13 12.94
N CYS A 181 -3.01 -19.48 12.92
CA CYS A 181 -3.53 -18.71 14.04
C CYS A 181 -4.38 -19.65 14.90
N THR A 182 -3.96 -19.94 16.13
CA THR A 182 -4.57 -20.96 17.02
C THR A 182 -6.01 -20.64 17.50
N SER A 183 -6.66 -19.62 16.94
CA SER A 183 -8.10 -19.31 16.98
C SER A 183 -8.37 -18.07 16.10
N LYS A 184 -9.60 -17.52 16.11
CA LYS A 184 -10.04 -16.28 15.43
C LYS A 184 -9.29 -15.01 15.87
N TYR A 185 -7.98 -14.96 15.71
CA TYR A 185 -7.19 -13.75 15.93
C TYR A 185 -7.06 -13.00 14.62
N ALA A 186 -8.01 -12.11 14.39
CA ALA A 186 -8.03 -11.31 13.17
C ALA A 186 -6.73 -10.50 12.99
N MET A 187 -6.14 -10.05 14.09
CA MET A 187 -4.81 -9.42 14.07
C MET A 187 -3.69 -10.35 13.55
N CYS A 188 -3.68 -11.63 13.94
CA CYS A 188 -2.68 -12.60 13.46
C CYS A 188 -2.80 -12.78 11.93
N ASN A 189 -4.03 -12.85 11.42
CA ASN A 189 -4.28 -12.95 9.99
C ASN A 189 -3.83 -11.70 9.24
N LEU A 190 -4.17 -10.51 9.75
CA LEU A 190 -3.70 -9.24 9.20
C LEU A 190 -2.17 -9.16 9.15
N GLU A 191 -1.48 -9.57 10.21
CA GLU A 191 -0.01 -9.62 10.26
C GLU A 191 0.57 -10.60 9.23
N LEU A 192 -0.01 -11.79 9.07
CA LEU A 192 0.41 -12.73 8.02
C LEU A 192 0.25 -12.15 6.61
N HIS A 193 -0.80 -11.38 6.36
CA HIS A 193 -0.99 -10.66 5.11
C HIS A 193 0.05 -9.55 4.91
N MET A 194 0.37 -8.79 5.96
CA MET A 194 1.44 -7.79 5.91
C MET A 194 2.79 -8.44 5.59
N GLU A 195 3.12 -9.59 6.21
CA GLU A 195 4.32 -10.36 5.90
C GLU A 195 4.34 -10.86 4.45
N ALA A 196 3.22 -11.39 3.95
CA ALA A 196 3.12 -11.82 2.56
C ALA A 196 3.34 -10.64 1.59
N ILE A 197 2.78 -9.47 1.89
CA ILE A 197 2.98 -8.26 1.10
C ILE A 197 4.45 -7.83 1.11
N LYS A 198 5.11 -7.80 2.28
CA LYS A 198 6.54 -7.46 2.37
C LYS A 198 7.41 -8.44 1.57
N GLY A 199 7.14 -9.74 1.66
CA GLY A 199 7.82 -10.75 0.85
C GLY A 199 7.64 -10.51 -0.66
N LEU A 200 6.41 -10.23 -1.09
CA LEU A 200 6.14 -9.89 -2.49
C LEU A 200 6.81 -8.57 -2.91
N MET A 201 6.89 -7.57 -2.03
CA MET A 201 7.59 -6.32 -2.30
C MET A 201 9.08 -6.58 -2.52
N PHE A 202 9.68 -7.49 -1.75
CA PHE A 202 11.07 -7.90 -1.92
C PHE A 202 11.28 -8.62 -3.26
N ASP A 203 10.43 -9.59 -3.59
CA ASP A 203 10.49 -10.28 -4.89
C ASP A 203 10.31 -9.31 -6.06
N SER A 204 9.40 -8.34 -5.92
CA SER A 204 9.17 -7.27 -6.90
C SER A 204 10.42 -6.41 -7.06
N LEU A 205 11.08 -6.04 -5.96
CA LEU A 205 12.32 -5.27 -5.98
C LEU A 205 13.44 -5.99 -6.75
N LEU A 206 13.62 -7.30 -6.52
CA LEU A 206 14.59 -8.12 -7.26
C LEU A 206 14.28 -8.13 -8.76
N LEU A 207 13.00 -8.35 -9.13
CA LEU A 207 12.58 -8.35 -10.53
C LEU A 207 12.73 -6.99 -11.22
N ILE A 208 12.57 -5.88 -10.47
CA ILE A 208 12.82 -4.53 -10.98
C ILE A 208 14.30 -4.37 -11.29
N ASN A 209 15.18 -4.80 -10.37
CA ASN A 209 16.63 -4.73 -10.55
C ASN A 209 17.12 -5.59 -11.74
N GLU A 210 16.47 -6.74 -11.98
CA GLU A 210 16.73 -7.60 -13.15
C GLU A 210 16.12 -7.07 -14.46
N GLY A 211 15.33 -5.99 -14.41
CA GLY A 211 14.63 -5.44 -15.57
C GLY A 211 13.48 -6.31 -16.09
N LYS A 212 12.97 -7.25 -15.27
CA LYS A 212 11.93 -8.22 -15.64
C LYS A 212 10.54 -7.86 -15.09
N PHE A 213 10.40 -6.83 -14.27
CA PHE A 213 9.12 -6.55 -13.60
C PHE A 213 8.07 -5.95 -14.55
N THR A 214 6.94 -6.67 -14.72
CA THR A 214 5.80 -6.28 -15.56
C THR A 214 4.47 -6.51 -14.81
N ASN A 215 3.35 -5.94 -15.30
CA ASN A 215 2.04 -6.17 -14.69
C ASN A 215 1.64 -7.66 -14.71
N GLU A 216 1.98 -8.38 -15.78
CA GLU A 216 1.68 -9.82 -15.88
C GLU A 216 2.47 -10.63 -14.86
N ILE A 217 3.76 -10.32 -14.70
CA ILE A 217 4.62 -10.99 -13.71
C ILE A 217 4.15 -10.66 -12.29
N LEU A 218 3.80 -9.41 -12.01
CA LEU A 218 3.21 -9.02 -10.72
C LEU A 218 1.96 -9.86 -10.41
N GLY A 219 1.04 -9.99 -11.36
CA GLY A 219 -0.15 -10.84 -11.19
C GLY A 219 0.21 -12.30 -10.86
N LYS A 220 1.19 -12.89 -11.58
CA LYS A 220 1.62 -14.28 -11.36
C LYS A 220 2.24 -14.49 -9.97
N ILE A 221 3.13 -13.61 -9.53
CA ILE A 221 3.78 -13.75 -8.21
C ILE A 221 2.79 -13.57 -7.07
N VAL A 222 1.84 -12.63 -7.19
CA VAL A 222 0.82 -12.39 -6.16
C VAL A 222 -0.10 -13.61 -6.04
N ILE A 223 -0.61 -14.16 -7.16
CA ILE A 223 -1.45 -15.38 -7.12
C ILE A 223 -0.69 -16.53 -6.45
N LYS A 224 0.58 -16.72 -6.81
CA LYS A 224 1.41 -17.78 -6.26
C LYS A 224 1.60 -17.63 -4.74
N GLU A 225 1.90 -16.42 -4.26
CA GLU A 225 2.14 -16.19 -2.84
C GLU A 225 0.87 -16.37 -2.00
N LEU A 226 -0.26 -15.81 -2.45
CA LEU A 226 -1.53 -15.95 -1.73
C LEU A 226 -2.02 -17.40 -1.70
N SER A 227 -1.81 -18.14 -2.79
CA SER A 227 -2.09 -19.58 -2.86
C SER A 227 -1.21 -20.38 -1.90
N ARG A 228 0.07 -19.99 -1.73
CA ARG A 228 1.01 -20.63 -0.80
C ARG A 228 0.66 -20.40 0.66
N LYS A 229 0.27 -19.17 1.03
CA LYS A 229 -0.07 -18.81 2.41
C LYS A 229 -1.40 -19.41 2.88
N GLN A 230 -2.25 -19.87 1.96
CA GLN A 230 -3.58 -20.47 2.23
C GLN A 230 -4.49 -19.59 3.11
N CYS A 231 -4.16 -18.30 3.22
CA CYS A 231 -4.83 -17.35 4.08
C CYS A 231 -5.96 -16.59 3.37
N CYS A 232 -6.16 -16.89 2.09
CA CYS A 232 -7.14 -16.23 1.24
C CYS A 232 -8.02 -17.23 0.46
N VAL A 233 -8.12 -18.50 0.85
CA VAL A 233 -8.95 -19.49 0.15
C VAL A 233 -10.21 -19.78 0.93
#